data_AF-A0A923ZP58-F1
#
_entry.id   AF-A0A923ZP58-F1
#
_cell.length_a   1.000
_cell.length_b   1.000
_cell.length_c   1.000
_cell.angle_alpha   90.00
_cell.angle_beta   90.00
_cell.angle_gamma   90.00
#
_symmetry.space_group_name_H-M   'P 1'
#
loop_
_entity.id
_entity.type
_entity.pdbx_description
1 polymer ?
#
loop_
_entity_poly.entity_id
_entity_poly.type
_entity_poly.pdbx_seq_one_letter_code
_entity_poly.pdbx_strand_id
1 'polypeptide(L)' 'VMDVFGSGDYVTEVGKTTRKDSTGKVTTTGKYMAIWEKRDGKWICIRDISNYDAKEK' A
#
# COMPACT_ATOMS: atom_id res chain seq x y z
N VAL A 1 -8.66 0.95 7.39
CA VAL A 1 -8.08 2.25 7.75
C VAL A 1 -6.88 2.46 6.85
N MET A 2 -6.86 3.60 6.18
CA MET A 2 -5.81 4.05 5.29
C MET A 2 -5.39 5.41 5.86
N ASP A 3 -4.10 5.58 6.09
CA ASP A 3 -3.55 6.82 6.62
C ASP A 3 -2.53 7.39 5.63
N VAL A 4 -2.48 8.72 5.55
CA VAL A 4 -1.61 9.46 4.64
C VAL A 4 -0.91 10.55 5.43
N PHE A 5 0.42 10.58 5.34
CA PHE A 5 1.28 11.54 6.03
C PHE A 5 2.19 12.19 4.99
N GLY A 6 2.44 13.49 5.07
CA GLY A 6 3.29 14.15 4.08
C GLY A 6 4.03 15.37 4.62
N SER A 7 5.18 15.66 4.01
CA SER A 7 5.97 16.87 4.24
C SER A 7 6.77 17.21 2.99
N GLY A 8 6.68 18.46 2.54
CA GLY A 8 7.32 18.92 1.30
C GLY A 8 6.88 18.08 0.10
N ASP A 9 7.85 17.53 -0.61
CA ASP A 9 7.63 16.72 -1.80
C ASP A 9 7.50 15.21 -1.51
N TYR A 10 7.35 14.79 -0.25
CA TYR A 10 7.20 13.38 0.11
C TYR A 10 5.87 13.11 0.80
N VAL A 11 5.24 12.00 0.43
CA VAL A 11 4.04 11.46 1.06
C VAL A 11 4.24 9.97 1.35
N THR A 12 3.87 9.55 2.55
CA THR A 12 3.77 8.14 2.94
C THR A 12 2.30 7.77 3.05
N GLU A 13 1.92 6.73 2.34
CA GLU A 13 0.62 6.07 2.41
C GLU A 13 0.78 4.72 3.10
N VAL A 14 -0.09 4.39 4.04
CA VAL A 14 -0.15 3.07 4.67
C VAL A 14 -1.56 2.50 4.59
N GLY A 15 -1.66 1.20 4.35
CA GLY A 15 -2.96 0.56 4.24
C GLY A 15 -2.94 -0.95 4.34
N LYS A 16 -4.10 -1.54 4.10
CA LYS A 16 -4.32 -2.99 4.08
C LYS A 16 -4.64 -3.44 2.67
N THR A 17 -4.15 -4.62 2.29
CA THR A 17 -4.46 -5.26 1.01
C THR A 17 -5.42 -6.44 1.21
N THR A 18 -6.27 -6.68 0.22
CA THR A 18 -7.09 -7.88 0.13
C THR A 18 -7.08 -8.34 -1.31
N ARG A 19 -6.57 -9.55 -1.55
CA ARG A 19 -6.59 -10.18 -2.87
C ARG A 19 -7.69 -11.23 -2.92
N LYS A 20 -8.43 -11.23 -4.02
CA LYS A 20 -9.49 -12.18 -4.32
C LYS A 20 -9.18 -12.90 -5.62
N ASP A 21 -9.59 -14.16 -5.74
CA ASP A 21 -9.60 -14.86 -7.01
C ASP A 21 -10.78 -14.43 -7.89
N SER A 22 -10.91 -15.02 -9.09
CA SER A 22 -11.98 -14.71 -10.04
C SER A 22 -13.39 -15.06 -9.53
N THR A 23 -13.50 -15.89 -8.49
CA THR A 23 -14.77 -16.25 -7.84
C THR A 23 -15.15 -15.29 -6.70
N GLY A 24 -14.24 -14.36 -6.36
CA GLY A 24 -14.41 -13.42 -5.25
C GLY A 24 -13.94 -13.96 -3.90
N LYS A 25 -13.40 -15.19 -3.84
CA LYS A 25 -12.84 -15.74 -2.60
C LYS A 25 -11.55 -15.03 -2.24
N VAL A 26 -11.42 -14.61 -0.98
CA VAL A 26 -10.20 -13.99 -0.46
C VAL A 26 -9.07 -15.03 -0.42
N THR A 27 -7.98 -14.75 -1.12
CA THR A 27 -6.81 -15.63 -1.18
C THR A 27 -5.67 -15.15 -0.27
N THR A 28 -5.60 -13.84 -0.02
CA THR A 28 -4.55 -13.25 0.81
C THR A 28 -4.98 -11.90 1.35
N THR A 29 -4.65 -11.61 2.60
CA THR A 29 -4.70 -10.28 3.19
C THR A 29 -3.29 -9.83 3.55
N GLY A 30 -3.09 -8.53 3.71
CA GLY A 30 -1.79 -8.00 4.04
C GLY A 30 -1.81 -6.53 4.37
N LYS A 31 -0.63 -5.96 4.49
CA LYS A 31 -0.41 -4.54 4.74
C LYS A 31 0.58 -4.00 3.72
N TYR A 32 0.48 -2.72 3.43
CA TYR A 32 1.40 -2.05 2.53
C TYR A 32 1.75 -0.66 3.05
N MET A 33 2.88 -0.17 2.56
CA MET A 33 3.34 1.20 2.67
C MET A 33 3.87 1.63 1.30
N ALA A 34 3.40 2.78 0.82
CA ALA A 34 3.92 3.42 -0.39
C ALA A 34 4.55 4.77 -0.03
N ILE A 35 5.72 5.05 -0.61
CA ILE A 35 6.36 6.35 -0.52
C ILE A 35 6.25 7.02 -1.88
N TRP A 36 5.67 8.20 -1.88
CA TRP A 36 5.44 9.04 -3.04
C TRP A 36 6.34 10.26 -3.00
N GLU A 37 6.93 10.60 -4.14
CA GLU A 37 7.71 11.82 -4.34
C GLU A 37 7.06 12.69 -5.41
N LYS A 38 6.93 13.99 -5.16
CA LYS A 38 6.44 14.95 -6.13
C LYS A 38 7.59 15.43 -7.01
N ARG A 39 7.52 15.12 -8.31
CA ARG A 39 8.47 15.61 -9.33
C ARG A 39 7.70 16.31 -10.43
N ASP A 40 8.08 17.54 -10.75
CA ASP A 40 7.44 18.36 -11.79
C ASP A 40 5.90 18.43 -11.64
N GLY A 41 5.44 18.58 -10.38
CA GLY A 41 4.01 18.64 -10.07
C GLY A 41 3.28 17.29 -10.02
N LYS A 42 3.94 16.18 -10.34
CA LYS A 42 3.36 14.84 -10.39
C LYS A 42 3.87 13.96 -9.26
N TRP A 43 2.99 13.17 -8.65
CA TRP A 43 3.36 12.19 -7.65
C TRP A 43 3.82 10.90 -8.30
N ILE A 44 5.00 10.43 -7.91
CA ILE A 44 5.60 9.19 -8.38
C ILE A 44 5.79 8.29 -7.16
N CYS A 45 5.27 7.06 -7.21
CA CYS A 45 5.57 6.07 -6.19
C CYS A 45 7.04 5.62 -6.37
N ILE A 46 7.89 6.05 -5.45
CA ILE A 46 9.33 5.74 -5.48
C ILE A 46 9.67 4.50 -4.65
N ARG A 47 8.74 4.03 -3.82
CA ARG A 47 8.88 2.79 -3.06
C ARG A 47 7.52 2.20 -2.74
N ASP A 48 7.36 0.91 -3.03
CA ASP A 48 6.26 0.08 -2.55
C ASP A 48 6.83 -1.03 -1.66
N ILE A 49 6.26 -1.19 -0.47
CA ILE A 49 6.64 -2.19 0.52
C ILE A 49 5.35 -2.88 0.94
N SER A 50 5.30 -4.20 0.82
CA SER A 50 4.16 -4.97 1.26
C SER A 50 4.55 -6.26 1.97
N ASN A 51 3.65 -6.73 2.83
CA ASN A 51 3.70 -8.06 3.38
C ASN A 51 2.31 -8.72 3.32
N TYR A 52 2.32 -10.04 3.41
CA TYR A 52 1.10 -10.82 3.59
C TYR A 52 0.94 -11.16 5.07
N ASP A 53 -0.30 -11.20 5.54
CA ASP A 53 -0.59 -11.70 6.88
C ASP A 53 -0.23 -13.19 6.95
N ALA A 54 0.23 -13.63 8.12
CA ALA A 54 0.50 -15.05 8.35
C ALA A 54 -0.79 -15.86 8.16
N LYS A 55 -0.67 -17.05 7.58
CA LYS A 55 -1.77 -18.01 7.58
C LYS A 55 -2.01 -18.46 9.02
N GLU A 56 -3.28 -18.57 9.40
CA GLU A 56 -3.64 -19.27 10.63
C GLU A 56 -3.05 -20.69 10.60
N LYS A 57 -2.55 -21.14 11.75
CA LYS A 57 -1.91 -22.45 11.90
C LYS A 57 -2.96 -23.55 12.08
#